data_AF-A0A962PG35-F1
#
_entry.id   AF-A0A962PG35-F1
#
_cell.length_a   1.000
_cell.length_b   1.000
_cell.length_c   1.000
_cell.angle_alpha   90.00
_cell.angle_beta   90.00
_cell.angle_gamma   90.00
#
_symmetry.space_group_name_H-M   'P 1'
#
loop_
_entity.id
_entity.type
_entity.pdbx_description
1 polymer ?
#
loop_
_entity_poly.entity_id
_entity_poly.type
_entity_poly.pdbx_seq_one_letter_code
_entity_poly.pdbx_strand_id
1 'polypeptide(L)'
;DAPGSPGSWLEPRLLQVRTPVRITADGYTVALRDGDWQSGRGTPVDAREVQALTGALRSLQVDGVAGADAQRDLSQAQADLVLQVAGLGGEVTLELYRRGDRHFIHSSEYPLFFSLSAYDYDRLTGIDLRLVSAAETGRGD
;
A
#
# COMPACT_ATOMS: atom_id res chain seq x y z
N ASP A 1 -15.77 5.85 -35.33
CA ASP A 1 -16.20 4.61 -34.67
C ASP A 1 -14.97 3.75 -34.45
N ALA A 2 -14.58 3.57 -33.20
CA ALA A 2 -13.58 2.60 -32.76
C ALA A 2 -13.97 2.19 -31.34
N PRO A 3 -14.22 0.90 -31.05
CA PRO A 3 -14.50 0.46 -29.69
C PRO A 3 -13.21 0.64 -28.89
N GLY A 4 -13.22 1.61 -27.97
CA GLY A 4 -12.11 1.84 -27.07
C GLY A 4 -11.76 0.54 -26.34
N SER A 5 -10.53 0.07 -26.50
CA SER A 5 -10.05 -1.13 -25.83
C SER A 5 -10.31 -1.02 -24.32
N PRO A 6 -10.83 -2.06 -23.66
CA PRO A 6 -11.22 -2.02 -22.24
C PRO A 6 -10.07 -1.75 -21.23
N GLY A 7 -8.88 -1.38 -21.69
CA GLY A 7 -7.75 -0.95 -20.85
C GLY A 7 -7.32 0.52 -20.98
N SER A 8 -7.85 1.28 -21.95
CA SER A 8 -7.29 2.62 -22.26
C SER A 8 -7.76 3.77 -21.35
N TRP A 9 -8.61 3.48 -20.35
CA TRP A 9 -9.23 4.47 -19.44
C TRP A 9 -8.74 4.34 -17.99
N LEU A 10 -7.99 3.28 -17.68
CA LEU A 10 -7.48 3.07 -16.33
C LEU A 10 -6.27 3.97 -16.11
N GLU A 11 -6.44 5.00 -15.29
CA GLU A 11 -5.32 5.85 -14.87
C GLU A 11 -4.38 4.98 -14.01
N PRO A 12 -3.17 4.64 -14.47
CA PRO A 12 -2.30 3.70 -13.75
C PRO A 12 -1.92 4.21 -12.36
N ARG A 13 -2.07 5.51 -12.12
CA ARG A 13 -1.72 6.21 -10.88
C ARG A 13 -2.92 6.43 -9.94
N LEU A 14 -4.08 5.83 -10.22
CA LEU A 14 -5.30 6.12 -9.46
C LEU A 14 -5.17 5.81 -7.96
N LEU A 15 -4.35 4.83 -7.58
CA LEU A 15 -4.16 4.41 -6.19
C LEU A 15 -2.98 5.11 -5.50
N GLN A 16 -2.35 6.09 -6.15
CA GLN A 16 -1.17 6.76 -5.58
C GLN A 16 -1.54 7.67 -4.40
N VAL A 17 -0.92 7.40 -3.25
CA VAL A 17 -0.98 8.32 -2.12
C VAL A 17 0.25 9.23 -2.15
N ARG A 18 0.06 10.46 -2.63
CA ARG A 18 1.18 11.41 -2.88
C ARG A 18 1.84 11.94 -1.62
N THR A 19 1.04 12.16 -0.57
CA THR A 19 1.45 12.80 0.68
C THR A 19 0.89 12.01 1.87
N PRO A 20 1.40 10.78 2.11
CA PRO A 20 1.00 10.01 3.28
C PRO A 20 1.51 10.71 4.55
N VAL A 21 0.63 10.85 5.53
CA VAL A 21 0.93 11.43 6.86
C VAL A 21 0.76 10.41 7.98
N ARG A 22 0.06 9.30 7.71
CA ARG A 22 -0.07 8.17 8.64
C ARG A 22 -0.25 6.89 7.84
N ILE A 23 0.40 5.82 8.29
CA ILE A 23 0.28 4.49 7.73
C ILE A 23 0.08 3.52 8.88
N THR A 24 -0.94 2.67 8.77
CA THR A 24 -1.22 1.61 9.73
C THR A 24 -1.28 0.28 9.00
N ALA A 25 -0.62 -0.75 9.53
CA ALA A 25 -0.72 -2.13 9.07
C ALA A 25 -0.54 -3.09 10.24
N ASP A 26 -1.29 -4.20 10.25
CA ASP A 26 -1.10 -5.28 11.23
C ASP A 26 -1.11 -4.82 12.71
N GLY A 27 -1.82 -3.74 13.02
CA GLY A 27 -1.88 -3.12 14.36
C GLY A 27 -0.72 -2.19 14.70
N TYR A 28 0.22 -1.97 13.77
CA TYR A 28 1.33 -1.04 13.89
C TYR A 28 1.02 0.23 13.11
N THR A 29 1.23 1.37 13.75
CA THR A 29 1.01 2.68 13.14
C THR A 29 2.31 3.46 13.12
N VAL A 30 2.58 4.10 12.00
CA VAL A 30 3.58 5.16 11.87
C VAL A 30 2.88 6.43 11.41
N ALA A 31 3.26 7.58 11.97
CA ALA A 31 2.68 8.87 11.64
C ALA A 31 3.78 9.93 11.56
N LEU A 32 3.62 10.85 10.62
CA LEU A 32 4.44 12.04 10.53
C LEU A 32 3.99 13.03 11.62
N ARG A 33 4.88 13.32 12.57
CA ARG A 33 4.66 14.24 13.69
C ARG A 33 5.86 15.16 13.81
N ASP A 34 5.61 16.47 13.86
CA ASP A 34 6.66 17.48 13.97
C ASP A 34 7.74 17.43 12.86
N GLY A 35 7.41 16.84 11.70
CA GLY A 35 8.32 16.67 10.58
C GLY A 35 9.06 15.32 10.54
N ASP A 36 8.94 14.52 11.60
CA ASP A 36 9.59 13.21 11.72
C ASP A 36 8.56 12.07 11.77
N TRP A 37 8.91 10.95 11.16
CA TRP A 37 8.09 9.75 11.27
C TRP A 37 8.29 9.13 12.65
N GLN A 38 7.18 8.85 13.32
CA GLN A 38 7.14 8.27 14.66
C GLN A 38 6.14 7.13 14.69
N SER A 39 6.37 6.14 15.54
CA SER A 39 5.41 5.07 15.79
C SER A 39 4.16 5.64 16.48
N GLY A 40 3.09 4.85 16.57
CA GLY A 40 1.88 5.23 17.31
C GLY A 40 2.15 5.63 18.77
N ARG A 41 3.27 5.18 19.34
CA ARG A 41 3.73 5.50 20.71
C ARG A 41 4.62 6.75 20.79
N GLY A 42 4.91 7.42 19.67
CA GLY A 42 5.79 8.59 19.61
C GLY A 42 7.29 8.27 19.53
N THR A 43 7.64 7.00 19.35
CA THR A 43 9.04 6.56 19.21
C THR A 43 9.54 6.87 17.80
N PRO A 44 10.78 7.37 17.61
CA PRO A 44 11.38 7.48 16.29
C PRO A 44 11.43 6.11 15.61
N VAL A 45 11.15 6.08 14.31
CA VAL A 45 11.17 4.85 13.49
C VAL A 45 12.31 4.87 12.50
N ASP A 46 12.62 3.73 11.90
CA ASP A 46 13.63 3.70 10.84
C ASP A 46 13.17 4.54 9.64
N ALA A 47 13.85 5.69 9.47
CA ALA A 47 13.51 6.64 8.42
C ALA A 47 13.70 6.05 7.01
N ARG A 48 14.64 5.12 6.81
CA ARG A 48 14.88 4.52 5.48
C ARG A 48 13.71 3.64 5.09
N GLU A 49 13.23 2.82 6.02
CA GLU A 49 12.10 1.92 5.77
C GLU A 49 10.81 2.69 5.51
N VAL A 50 10.53 3.74 6.30
CA VAL A 50 9.33 4.57 6.05
C VAL A 50 9.46 5.36 4.74
N GLN A 51 10.65 5.85 4.39
CA GLN A 51 10.87 6.49 3.10
C GLN A 51 10.71 5.50 1.93
N ALA A 52 11.12 4.24 2.10
CA ALA A 52 10.87 3.19 1.11
C ALA A 52 9.36 2.93 0.94
N LEU A 53 8.59 2.87 2.03
CA LEU A 53 7.15 2.61 2.03
C LEU A 53 6.37 3.77 1.43
N THR A 54 6.62 4.98 1.91
CA THR A 54 6.01 6.19 1.36
C THR A 54 6.43 6.40 -0.09
N GLY A 55 7.66 6.07 -0.46
CA GLY A 55 8.13 6.05 -1.84
C GLY A 55 7.36 5.05 -2.71
N ALA A 56 7.11 3.84 -2.22
CA ALA A 56 6.32 2.82 -2.91
C ALA A 56 4.87 3.27 -3.11
N LEU A 57 4.22 3.83 -2.08
CA LEU A 57 2.85 4.38 -2.17
C LEU A 57 2.75 5.53 -3.18
N ARG A 58 3.77 6.39 -3.25
CA ARG A 58 3.84 7.52 -4.19
C ARG A 58 4.10 7.09 -5.62
N SER A 59 4.83 5.99 -5.81
CA SER A 59 5.15 5.43 -7.13
C SER A 59 4.19 4.33 -7.56
N LEU A 60 3.19 3.98 -6.74
CA LEU A 60 2.30 2.86 -6.98
C LEU A 60 1.64 2.96 -8.35
N GLN A 61 1.73 1.90 -9.13
CA GLN A 61 1.06 1.80 -10.42
C GLN A 61 0.27 0.51 -10.52
N VAL A 62 -0.98 0.63 -10.97
CA VAL A 62 -1.77 -0.54 -11.36
C VAL A 62 -1.47 -0.91 -12.81
N ASP A 63 -1.41 -2.21 -13.07
CA ASP A 63 -1.21 -2.76 -14.41
C ASP A 63 -2.55 -2.90 -15.16
N GLY A 64 -3.64 -3.11 -14.43
CA GLY A 64 -4.95 -3.37 -15.00
C GLY A 64 -6.03 -3.61 -13.94
N VAL A 65 -7.23 -3.92 -14.42
CA VAL A 65 -8.34 -4.38 -13.57
C VAL A 65 -8.31 -5.90 -13.51
N ALA A 66 -8.52 -6.49 -12.33
CA ALA A 66 -8.61 -7.93 -12.19
C ALA A 66 -9.81 -8.48 -12.99
N GLY A 67 -9.63 -9.60 -13.68
CA GLY A 67 -10.71 -10.25 -14.44
C GLY A 67 -11.87 -10.71 -13.55
N ALA A 68 -13.05 -10.93 -14.15
CA ALA A 68 -14.28 -11.21 -13.41
C ALA A 68 -14.18 -12.40 -12.43
N ASP A 69 -13.51 -13.49 -12.82
CA ASP A 69 -13.28 -14.64 -11.94
C ASP A 69 -12.39 -14.27 -10.75
N ALA A 70 -11.34 -13.47 -10.98
CA ALA A 70 -10.46 -12.99 -9.93
C ALA A 70 -11.18 -12.02 -8.99
N GLN A 71 -12.01 -11.10 -9.50
CA GLN A 71 -12.82 -10.21 -8.65
C GLN A 71 -13.68 -11.00 -7.67
N ARG A 72 -14.34 -12.07 -8.16
CA ARG A 72 -15.22 -12.90 -7.35
C ARG A 72 -14.43 -13.67 -6.29
N ASP A 73 -13.31 -14.27 -6.66
CA ASP A 73 -12.44 -15.00 -5.74
C ASP A 73 -11.87 -14.08 -4.66
N LEU A 74 -11.33 -12.93 -5.06
CA LEU A 74 -10.71 -11.95 -4.18
C LEU A 74 -11.72 -11.30 -3.22
N SER A 75 -12.97 -11.10 -3.63
CA SER A 75 -14.03 -10.58 -2.75
C SER A 75 -14.35 -11.49 -1.56
N GLN A 76 -14.02 -12.79 -1.64
CA GLN A 76 -14.19 -13.75 -0.55
C GLN A 76 -12.86 -14.09 0.13
N ALA A 77 -11.76 -13.54 -0.39
CA ALA A 77 -10.42 -13.77 0.12
C ALA A 77 -10.12 -12.87 1.32
N GLN A 78 -9.28 -13.37 2.22
CA GLN A 78 -8.56 -12.50 3.15
C GLN A 78 -7.36 -11.88 2.45
N ALA A 79 -7.14 -10.59 2.69
CA ALA A 79 -5.95 -9.88 2.22
C ALA A 79 -4.70 -10.41 2.93
N ASP A 80 -3.61 -10.54 2.18
CA ASP A 80 -2.28 -10.87 2.72
C ASP A 80 -1.73 -9.70 3.56
N LEU A 81 -2.04 -8.46 3.17
CA LEU A 81 -1.65 -7.25 3.87
C LEU A 81 -2.75 -6.19 3.74
N VAL A 82 -3.07 -5.52 4.85
CA VAL A 82 -3.99 -4.37 4.86
C VAL A 82 -3.22 -3.14 5.32
N LEU A 83 -3.12 -2.14 4.45
CA LEU A 83 -2.50 -0.85 4.70
C LEU A 83 -3.57 0.22 4.77
N GLN A 84 -3.77 0.82 5.94
CA GLN A 84 -4.57 2.04 6.06
C GLN A 84 -3.64 3.23 5.96
N VAL A 85 -3.83 4.03 4.92
CA VAL A 85 -2.98 5.19 4.62
C VAL A 85 -3.83 6.45 4.72
N ALA A 86 -3.52 7.31 5.68
CA ALA A 86 -4.07 8.65 5.74
C ALA A 86 -3.11 9.61 5.04
N GLY A 87 -3.64 10.38 4.09
CA GLY A 87 -2.98 11.51 3.45
C GLY A 87 -3.75 12.81 3.68
N LEU A 88 -3.27 13.89 3.07
CA LEU A 88 -3.95 15.19 3.11
C LEU A 88 -5.32 15.19 2.39
N GLY A 89 -5.51 14.27 1.45
CA GLY A 89 -6.75 14.14 0.66
C GLY A 89 -7.81 13.23 1.28
N GLY A 90 -7.51 12.56 2.40
CA GLY A 90 -8.39 11.56 3.01
C GLY A 90 -7.63 10.32 3.48
N GLU A 91 -8.38 9.35 3.97
CA GLU A 91 -7.86 8.04 4.37
C GLU A 91 -8.33 6.99 3.38
N VAL A 92 -7.41 6.15 2.94
CA VAL A 92 -7.65 5.03 2.03
C VAL A 92 -7.15 3.75 2.67
N THR A 93 -7.92 2.68 2.56
CA THR A 93 -7.48 1.33 2.92
C THR A 93 -7.08 0.60 1.65
N LEU A 94 -5.83 0.16 1.59
CA LEU A 94 -5.25 -0.63 0.52
C LEU A 94 -5.09 -2.07 1.01
N GLU A 95 -5.77 -3.00 0.35
CA GLU A 95 -5.73 -4.42 0.67
C GLU A 95 -4.98 -5.15 -0.44
N LEU A 96 -3.91 -5.85 -0.10
CA LEU A 96 -3.05 -6.57 -1.04
C LEU A 96 -3.35 -8.06 -0.99
N TYR A 97 -3.40 -8.69 -2.16
CA TYR A 97 -3.71 -10.11 -2.30
C TYR A 97 -2.73 -10.78 -3.24
N ARG A 98 -2.32 -12.01 -2.92
CA ARG A 98 -1.54 -12.86 -3.81
C ARG A 98 -2.33 -14.12 -4.20
N ARG A 99 -2.35 -14.44 -5.50
CA ARG A 99 -2.96 -15.66 -6.05
C ARG A 99 -2.01 -16.33 -7.04
N GLY A 100 -1.24 -17.30 -6.55
CA GLY A 100 -0.13 -17.88 -7.28
C GLY A 100 0.90 -16.78 -7.59
N ASP A 101 1.24 -16.63 -8.87
CA ASP A 101 2.17 -15.60 -9.35
C ASP A 101 1.53 -14.23 -9.63
N ARG A 102 0.21 -14.10 -9.43
CA ARG A 102 -0.52 -12.85 -9.68
C ARG A 102 -0.71 -12.06 -8.39
N HIS A 103 -0.53 -10.75 -8.51
CA HIS A 103 -0.59 -9.80 -7.42
C HIS A 103 -1.74 -8.84 -7.67
N PHE A 104 -2.54 -8.59 -6.64
CA PHE A 104 -3.71 -7.75 -6.72
C PHE A 104 -3.76 -6.76 -5.56
N ILE A 105 -4.46 -5.66 -5.79
CA ILE A 105 -4.73 -4.65 -4.78
C ILE A 105 -6.19 -4.19 -4.90
N HIS A 106 -6.80 -3.96 -3.75
CA HIS A 106 -8.08 -3.31 -3.62
C HIS A 106 -7.89 -2.01 -2.84
N SER A 107 -8.65 -0.99 -3.22
CA SER A 107 -8.69 0.28 -2.50
C SER A 107 -10.11 0.53 -2.05
N SER A 108 -10.30 0.96 -0.80
CA SER A 108 -11.61 1.33 -0.27
C SER A 108 -12.32 2.43 -1.07
N GLU A 109 -11.60 3.18 -1.90
CA GLU A 109 -12.17 4.22 -2.77
C GLU A 109 -12.85 3.64 -4.02
N TYR A 110 -12.57 2.38 -4.38
CA TYR A 110 -13.04 1.76 -5.62
C TYR A 110 -13.62 0.37 -5.35
N PRO A 111 -14.76 0.01 -5.97
CA PRO A 111 -15.37 -1.31 -5.75
C PRO A 111 -14.67 -2.46 -6.51
N LEU A 112 -13.54 -2.20 -7.15
CA LEU A 112 -12.86 -3.13 -8.06
C LEU A 112 -11.47 -3.50 -7.53
N PHE A 113 -11.08 -4.74 -7.78
CA PHE A 113 -9.69 -5.20 -7.61
C PHE A 113 -8.85 -4.85 -8.84
N PHE A 114 -7.62 -4.40 -8.62
CA PHE A 114 -6.64 -4.06 -9.64
C PHE A 114 -5.48 -5.05 -9.61
N SER A 115 -4.85 -5.30 -10.77
CA SER A 115 -3.60 -6.06 -10.83
C SER A 115 -2.41 -5.15 -10.56
N LEU A 116 -1.42 -5.69 -9.83
CA LEU A 116 -0.13 -5.06 -9.58
C LEU A 116 0.99 -5.87 -10.23
N SER A 117 2.07 -5.18 -10.54
CA SER A 117 3.33 -5.83 -10.84
C SER A 117 3.87 -6.54 -9.57
N ALA A 118 4.63 -7.62 -9.75
CA ALA A 118 5.30 -8.28 -8.63
C ALA A 118 6.26 -7.32 -7.89
N TYR A 119 6.86 -6.37 -8.63
CA TYR A 119 7.76 -5.38 -8.07
C TYR A 119 7.04 -4.39 -7.13
N ASP A 120 5.90 -3.84 -7.55
CA ASP A 120 5.12 -2.92 -6.69
C ASP A 120 4.54 -3.64 -5.47
N TYR A 121 4.09 -4.88 -5.65
CA TYR A 121 3.61 -5.71 -4.56
C TYR A 121 4.71 -6.02 -3.54
N ASP A 122 5.89 -6.47 -3.99
CA ASP A 122 7.04 -6.76 -3.12
C ASP A 122 7.51 -5.52 -2.37
N ARG A 123 7.52 -4.35 -3.02
CA ARG A 123 7.89 -3.10 -2.34
C ARG A 123 6.93 -2.68 -1.23
N LEU A 124 5.66 -3.05 -1.32
CA LEU A 124 4.66 -2.75 -0.28
C LEU A 124 4.65 -3.81 0.82
N THR A 125 4.78 -5.08 0.45
CA THR A 125 4.73 -6.22 1.39
C THR A 125 6.06 -6.55 2.05
N GLY A 126 7.18 -6.19 1.42
CA GLY A 126 8.52 -6.41 1.93
C GLY A 126 8.93 -5.45 3.05
N ILE A 127 8.09 -4.44 3.36
CA ILE A 127 8.37 -3.48 4.43
C ILE A 127 7.59 -3.86 5.67
N ASP A 128 8.31 -4.39 6.65
CA ASP A 128 7.73 -4.89 7.88
C ASP A 128 7.55 -3.76 8.90
N LEU A 129 6.36 -3.15 8.94
CA LEU A 129 6.05 -2.02 9.84
C LEU A 129 6.33 -2.31 11.31
N ARG A 130 6.34 -3.59 11.71
CA ARG A 130 6.77 -4.04 13.03
C ARG A 130 8.22 -3.68 13.29
N LEU A 131 9.11 -4.04 12.37
CA LEU A 131 10.55 -3.76 12.44
C LEU A 131 10.81 -2.25 12.34
N VAL A 132 10.06 -1.55 11.48
CA VAL A 132 10.14 -0.09 11.35
C VAL A 132 9.86 0.60 12.69
N SER A 133 8.79 0.18 13.38
CA SER A 133 8.38 0.75 14.66
C SER A 133 9.25 0.35 15.85
N ALA A 134 10.00 -0.74 15.73
CA ALA A 134 10.79 -1.35 16.79
C ALA A 134 12.28 -0.96 16.71
N ALA A 135 12.65 0.04 15.91
CA ALA A 135 14.04 0.49 15.71
C ALA A 135 14.75 1.07 16.95
N GLU A 136 14.26 0.76 18.16
CA GLU A 136 14.98 0.93 19.41
C GLU A 136 15.61 -0.40 19.84
N THR A 137 16.88 -0.62 19.50
CA THR A 137 17.96 -1.21 20.34
C THR A 137 19.12 -1.61 19.44
N GLY A 138 20.19 -0.82 19.42
CA GLY A 138 21.40 -1.22 18.69
C GLY A 138 22.48 -0.17 18.44
N ARG A 139 22.62 0.86 19.28
CA ARG A 139 23.89 1.60 19.41
C ARG A 139 24.03 2.16 20.81
N GLY A 140 24.95 1.59 21.55
CA GLY A 140 25.39 1.99 22.88
C GLY A 140 26.47 1.02 23.32
N ASP A 141 27.61 1.09 22.63
CA ASP A 141 28.92 0.61 23.10
C ASP A 141 29.39 1.54 24.22
#